data_AF-A0A2E3WTY8-F1
#
_entry.id   AF-A0A2E3WTY8-F1
#
_cell.length_a   1.000
_cell.length_b   1.000
_cell.length_c   1.000
_cell.angle_alpha   90.00
_cell.angle_beta   90.00
_cell.angle_gamma   90.00
#
_symmetry.space_group_name_H-M   'P 1'
#
loop_
_entity.id
_entity.type
_entity.pdbx_description
1 polymer ?
#
loop_
_entity_poly.entity_id
_entity_poly.type
_entity_poly.pdbx_seq_one_letter_code
_entity_poly.pdbx_strand_id
1 'polypeptide(L)'
;MQTTNIVDEKTALLSQIDIPEDLRHLIPGFVERRIQDVEILRGLIESGEFDEIKKHGHRIKGHGKGYGFDKISDCGDALEKYAGARNEEAVRSTLAEYETYVRFISENLNQI
;
A
#
# COMPACT_ATOMS: atom_id res chain seq x y z
N MET A 1 -29.86 -0.12 11.18
CA MET A 1 -29.06 1.06 11.55
C MET A 1 -27.67 0.58 11.96
N GLN A 2 -26.72 0.60 11.04
CA GLN A 2 -25.29 0.47 11.31
C GLN A 2 -24.60 1.37 10.27
N THR A 3 -24.44 2.65 10.59
CA THR A 3 -23.78 3.62 9.71
C THR A 3 -22.78 4.48 10.49
N THR A 4 -22.50 4.14 11.76
CA THR A 4 -21.68 4.95 12.65
C THR A 4 -20.18 4.62 12.54
N ASN A 5 -19.77 3.45 12.03
CA ASN A 5 -18.35 3.04 12.06
C ASN A 5 -17.51 3.52 10.85
N ILE A 6 -18.12 3.70 9.68
CA ILE A 6 -17.36 3.93 8.42
C ILE A 6 -16.76 5.35 8.36
N VAL A 7 -17.46 6.34 8.94
CA VAL A 7 -17.01 7.74 8.94
C VAL A 7 -15.79 7.94 9.83
N ASP A 8 -15.75 7.24 10.98
CA ASP A 8 -14.66 7.34 11.95
C ASP A 8 -13.36 6.69 11.41
N GLU A 9 -13.47 5.51 10.79
CA GLU A 9 -12.32 4.80 10.19
C GLU A 9 -11.73 5.57 9.01
N LYS A 10 -12.58 6.09 8.12
CA LYS A 10 -12.14 6.92 6.99
C LYS A 10 -11.41 8.17 7.47
N THR A 11 -11.96 8.88 8.45
CA THR A 11 -11.36 10.12 8.98
C THR A 11 -10.00 9.84 9.62
N ALA A 12 -9.88 8.73 10.36
CA ALA A 12 -8.63 8.30 10.96
C ALA A 12 -7.55 7.90 9.92
N LEU A 13 -7.95 7.34 8.77
CA LEU A 13 -7.02 7.02 7.68
C LEU A 13 -6.51 8.26 6.94
N LEU A 14 -7.40 9.22 6.68
CA LEU A 14 -7.01 10.48 6.02
C LEU A 14 -6.07 11.31 6.88
N SER A 15 -6.25 11.33 8.21
CA SER A 15 -5.38 12.10 9.11
C SER A 15 -3.94 11.58 9.23
N GLN A 16 -3.67 10.38 8.71
CA GLN A 16 -2.33 9.78 8.65
C GLN A 16 -1.60 10.09 7.33
N ILE A 17 -2.26 10.78 6.39
CA ILE A 17 -1.70 11.12 5.09
C ILE A 17 -1.22 12.57 5.14
N ASP A 18 0.09 12.77 5.00
CA ASP A 18 0.71 14.09 5.03
C ASP A 18 1.50 14.33 3.72
N ILE A 19 0.78 14.75 2.69
CA ILE A 19 1.35 14.96 1.35
C ILE A 19 1.92 16.38 1.26
N PRO A 20 3.23 16.53 0.93
CA PRO A 20 3.80 17.84 0.62
C PRO A 20 3.07 18.52 -0.55
N GLU A 21 2.75 19.80 -0.40
CA GLU A 21 1.94 20.56 -1.38
C GLU A 21 2.54 20.52 -2.80
N ASP A 22 3.86 20.59 -2.90
CA ASP A 22 4.61 20.51 -4.15
C ASP A 22 4.53 19.14 -4.83
N LEU A 23 4.18 18.07 -4.10
CA LEU A 23 4.04 16.72 -4.63
C LEU A 23 2.60 16.31 -4.94
N ARG A 24 1.59 17.08 -4.52
CA ARG A 24 0.16 16.77 -4.74
C ARG A 24 -0.17 16.41 -6.19
N HIS A 25 0.39 17.15 -7.14
CA HIS A 25 0.14 16.95 -8.57
C HIS A 25 0.65 15.59 -9.10
N LEU A 26 1.58 14.93 -8.37
CA LEU A 26 2.13 13.62 -8.72
C LEU A 26 1.33 12.45 -8.15
N ILE A 27 0.46 12.72 -7.17
CA ILE A 27 -0.25 11.69 -6.40
C ILE A 27 -1.14 10.80 -7.27
N PRO A 28 -1.93 11.31 -8.25
CA PRO A 28 -2.75 10.44 -9.08
C PRO A 28 -1.92 9.37 -9.81
N GLY A 29 -0.82 9.77 -10.45
CA GLY A 29 0.07 8.83 -11.15
C GLY A 29 0.88 7.96 -10.18
N PHE A 30 1.16 8.43 -8.97
CA PHE A 30 1.74 7.59 -7.93
C PHE A 30 0.79 6.46 -7.54
N VAL A 31 -0.46 6.76 -7.21
CA VAL A 31 -1.47 5.79 -6.76
C VAL A 31 -1.78 4.76 -7.85
N GLU A 32 -1.90 5.19 -9.11
CA GLU A 32 -2.09 4.27 -10.24
C GLU A 32 -0.98 3.21 -10.32
N ARG A 33 0.29 3.61 -10.14
CA ARG A 33 1.41 2.67 -10.07
C ARG A 33 1.34 1.74 -8.86
N ARG A 34 0.82 2.20 -7.73
CA ARG A 34 0.62 1.34 -6.54
C ARG A 34 -0.46 0.29 -6.76
N ILE A 35 -1.49 0.59 -7.54
CA ILE A 35 -2.50 -0.41 -7.95
C ILE A 35 -1.85 -1.47 -8.86
N GLN A 36 -0.98 -1.06 -9.78
CA GLN A 36 -0.25 -2.01 -10.63
C GLN A 36 0.68 -2.93 -9.82
N ASP A 37 1.30 -2.41 -8.75
CA ASP A 37 2.11 -3.22 -7.83
C ASP A 37 1.30 -4.37 -7.21
N VAL A 38 0.00 -4.18 -6.94
CA VAL A 38 -0.88 -5.22 -6.37
C VAL A 38 -0.98 -6.41 -7.33
N GLU A 39 -1.23 -6.14 -8.61
CA GLU A 39 -1.39 -7.19 -9.62
C GLU A 39 -0.08 -7.96 -9.85
N ILE A 40 1.05 -7.25 -9.88
CA ILE A 40 2.38 -7.87 -9.98
C ILE A 40 2.63 -8.79 -8.77
N LEU A 41 2.44 -8.28 -7.56
CA LEU A 41 2.65 -9.05 -6.33
C LEU A 41 1.74 -10.28 -6.26
N ARG A 42 0.46 -10.15 -6.68
CA ARG A 42 -0.46 -11.28 -6.74
C ARG A 42 0.07 -12.38 -7.66
N GLY A 43 0.53 -12.03 -8.86
CA GLY A 43 1.12 -13.00 -9.79
C GLY A 43 2.39 -13.68 -9.26
N LEU A 44 3.25 -12.93 -8.57
CA LEU A 44 4.46 -13.47 -7.95
C LEU A 44 4.14 -14.44 -6.80
N ILE A 45 3.11 -14.14 -6.00
CA ILE A 45 2.65 -15.03 -4.92
C ILE A 45 2.15 -16.35 -5.52
N GLU A 46 1.29 -16.31 -6.54
CA GLU A 46 0.77 -17.53 -7.18
C GLU A 46 1.88 -18.37 -7.85
N SER A 47 2.98 -17.72 -8.26
CA SER A 47 4.14 -18.38 -8.86
C SER A 47 5.17 -18.84 -7.82
N GLY A 48 5.00 -18.50 -6.54
CA GLY A 48 5.96 -18.83 -5.47
C GLY A 48 7.29 -18.07 -5.55
N GLU A 49 7.35 -16.94 -6.25
CA GLU A 49 8.56 -16.17 -6.55
C GLU A 49 8.95 -15.23 -5.38
N PHE A 50 9.21 -15.81 -4.21
CA PHE A 50 9.47 -15.05 -2.97
C PHE A 50 10.65 -14.07 -3.05
N ASP A 51 11.70 -14.40 -3.81
CA ASP A 51 12.85 -13.49 -3.96
C ASP A 51 12.48 -12.23 -4.76
N GLU A 52 11.56 -12.34 -5.72
CA GLU A 52 11.04 -11.19 -6.46
C GLU A 52 10.05 -10.38 -5.60
N ILE A 53 9.19 -11.05 -4.81
CA ILE A 53 8.31 -10.38 -3.84
C ILE A 53 9.15 -9.55 -2.87
N LYS A 54 10.26 -10.10 -2.37
CA LYS A 54 11.17 -9.40 -1.46
C LYS A 54 11.75 -8.14 -2.10
N LYS A 55 12.26 -8.24 -3.34
CA LYS A 55 12.79 -7.09 -4.09
C LYS A 55 11.71 -6.03 -4.32
N HIS A 56 10.48 -6.46 -4.62
CA HIS A 56 9.36 -5.56 -4.85
C HIS A 56 8.94 -4.84 -3.56
N GLY A 57 8.86 -5.56 -2.44
CA GLY A 57 8.61 -5.01 -1.11
C GLY A 57 9.65 -3.94 -0.72
N HIS A 58 10.94 -4.19 -0.96
CA HIS A 58 12.00 -3.22 -0.73
C HIS A 58 11.81 -1.92 -1.54
N ARG A 59 11.35 -2.01 -2.78
CA ARG A 59 11.06 -0.83 -3.63
C ARG A 59 9.85 -0.06 -3.11
N ILE A 60 8.76 -0.77 -2.80
CA ILE A 60 7.54 -0.16 -2.23
C ILE A 60 7.85 0.58 -0.93
N LYS A 61 8.68 -0.02 -0.06
CA LYS A 61 9.16 0.59 1.19
C LYS A 61 9.80 1.97 0.95
N GLY A 62 10.55 2.13 -0.13
CA GLY A 62 11.19 3.39 -0.50
C GLY A 62 10.23 4.43 -1.10
N HIS A 63 9.05 4.03 -1.55
CA HIS A 63 8.12 4.91 -2.25
C HIS A 63 7.21 5.72 -1.30
N GLY A 64 6.82 5.19 -0.14
CA GLY A 64 5.75 5.80 0.66
C GLY A 64 6.15 7.08 1.41
N LYS A 65 7.27 7.06 2.15
CA LYS A 65 7.69 8.18 3.01
C LYS A 65 7.90 9.49 2.27
N GLY A 66 8.43 9.44 1.04
CA GLY A 66 8.68 10.64 0.25
C GLY A 66 7.42 11.38 -0.20
N TYR A 67 6.26 10.71 -0.17
CA TYR A 67 4.99 11.24 -0.64
C TYR A 67 3.94 11.39 0.48
N GLY A 68 4.28 11.12 1.75
CA GLY A 68 3.33 11.22 2.85
C GLY A 68 2.51 9.95 3.13
N PHE A 69 2.91 8.81 2.59
CA PHE A 69 2.19 7.54 2.74
C PHE A 69 3.02 6.54 3.56
N ASP A 70 3.11 6.76 4.87
CA ASP A 70 3.88 5.88 5.76
C ASP A 70 3.37 4.44 5.71
N LYS A 71 2.05 4.24 5.63
CA LYS A 71 1.44 2.92 5.53
C LYS A 71 1.90 2.12 4.31
N ILE A 72 2.13 2.77 3.17
CA ILE A 72 2.73 2.12 1.99
C ILE A 72 4.13 1.62 2.31
N SER A 73 4.91 2.42 3.04
CA SER A 73 6.28 2.05 3.42
C SER A 73 6.30 0.86 4.38
N ASP A 74 5.38 0.85 5.34
CA ASP A 74 5.24 -0.23 6.33
C ASP A 74 4.83 -1.55 5.67
N CYS A 75 3.86 -1.52 4.75
CA CYS A 75 3.48 -2.69 3.97
C CYS A 75 4.67 -3.19 3.11
N GLY A 76 5.44 -2.29 2.50
CA GLY A 76 6.65 -2.66 1.76
C GLY A 76 7.70 -3.37 2.61
N ASP A 77 7.96 -2.87 3.82
CA ASP A 77 8.88 -3.49 4.78
C ASP A 77 8.38 -4.87 5.24
N ALA A 78 7.08 -5.01 5.49
CA ALA A 78 6.45 -6.28 5.83
C ALA A 78 6.55 -7.29 4.69
N LEU A 79 6.26 -6.90 3.44
CA LEU A 79 6.44 -7.76 2.26
C LEU A 79 7.89 -8.22 2.12
N GLU A 80 8.85 -7.30 2.25
CA GLU A 80 10.29 -7.61 2.19
C GLU A 80 10.68 -8.67 3.24
N LYS A 81 10.23 -8.49 4.49
CA LYS A 81 10.53 -9.40 5.60
C LYS A 81 9.87 -10.76 5.45
N TYR A 82 8.56 -10.79 5.19
CA TYR A 82 7.80 -12.05 5.15
C TYR A 82 8.14 -12.88 3.91
N ALA A 83 8.44 -12.24 2.78
CA ALA A 83 8.96 -12.95 1.62
C ALA A 83 10.35 -13.55 1.87
N GLY A 84 11.23 -12.81 2.56
CA GLY A 84 12.53 -13.33 3.01
C GLY A 84 12.42 -14.53 3.97
N ALA A 85 11.37 -14.57 4.78
CA ALA A 85 11.03 -15.71 5.64
C ALA A 85 10.22 -16.80 4.94
N ARG A 86 9.87 -16.62 3.66
CA ARG A 86 8.96 -17.49 2.87
C ARG A 86 7.63 -17.77 3.57
N ASN A 87 7.12 -16.80 4.31
CA ASN A 87 5.83 -16.90 4.98
C ASN A 87 4.72 -16.41 4.03
N GLU A 88 4.19 -17.32 3.22
CA GLU A 88 3.17 -17.00 2.21
C GLU A 88 1.90 -16.38 2.82
N GLU A 89 1.44 -16.91 3.95
CA GLU A 89 0.25 -16.40 4.64
C GLU A 89 0.41 -14.93 5.03
N ALA A 90 1.55 -14.59 5.65
CA ALA A 90 1.85 -13.22 6.04
C ALA A 90 2.04 -12.29 4.82
N VAL A 91 2.64 -12.79 3.74
CA VAL A 91 2.75 -12.04 2.47
C VAL A 91 1.36 -11.73 1.90
N ARG A 92 0.46 -12.73 1.83
CA ARG A 92 -0.91 -12.56 1.33
C ARG A 92 -1.71 -11.59 2.19
N SER A 93 -1.60 -11.70 3.51
CA SER A 93 -2.25 -10.77 4.45
C SER A 93 -1.73 -9.34 4.27
N THR A 94 -0.42 -9.16 4.13
CA THR A 94 0.19 -7.84 3.90
C THR A 94 -0.23 -7.26 2.55
N LEU A 95 -0.33 -8.07 1.49
CA LEU A 95 -0.80 -7.63 0.18
C LEU A 95 -2.26 -7.16 0.24
N ALA A 96 -3.13 -7.86 0.97
CA ALA A 96 -4.53 -7.46 1.13
C ALA A 96 -4.69 -6.12 1.87
N GLU A 97 -3.86 -5.89 2.89
CA GLU A 97 -3.80 -4.61 3.61
C GLU A 97 -3.31 -3.48 2.69
N TYR A 98 -2.22 -3.72 1.95
CA TYR A 98 -1.68 -2.78 0.98
C TYR A 98 -2.70 -2.41 -0.11
N GLU A 99 -3.39 -3.41 -0.69
CA GLU A 99 -4.42 -3.20 -1.69
C GLU A 99 -5.58 -2.36 -1.14
N THR A 100 -6.06 -2.69 0.06
CA THR A 100 -7.15 -1.96 0.71
C THR A 100 -6.79 -0.49 0.90
N TYR A 101 -5.58 -0.22 1.39
CA TYR A 101 -5.11 1.15 1.60
C TYR A 101 -4.94 1.93 0.29
N VAL A 102 -4.35 1.32 -0.73
CA VAL A 102 -4.15 1.96 -2.05
C VAL A 102 -5.48 2.27 -2.74
N ARG A 103 -6.45 1.34 -2.68
CA ARG A 103 -7.81 1.58 -3.21
C ARG A 103 -8.51 2.71 -2.46
N PHE A 104 -8.41 2.73 -1.13
CA PHE A 104 -8.95 3.81 -0.33
C PHE A 104 -8.40 5.18 -0.77
N ILE A 105 -7.09 5.30 -0.95
CA ILE A 105 -6.47 6.54 -1.44
C ILE A 105 -7.00 6.88 -2.85
N SER A 106 -7.04 5.90 -3.75
CA SER A 106 -7.52 6.08 -5.13
C SER A 106 -8.95 6.62 -5.20
N GLU A 107 -9.83 6.14 -4.31
CA GLU A 107 -11.25 6.55 -4.25
C GLU A 107 -11.42 7.92 -3.57
N ASN A 108 -10.43 8.37 -2.80
CA ASN A 108 -10.47 9.60 -2.03
C ASN A 108 -9.42 10.63 -2.49
N LEU A 109 -8.90 10.53 -3.73
CA LEU A 109 -7.91 11.45 -4.30
C LEU A 109 -8.30 12.94 -4.19
N ASN A 110 -9.59 13.25 -4.24
CA ASN A 110 -10.10 14.63 -4.14
C ASN A 110 -10.14 15.18 -2.70
N GLN A 111 -9.85 14.35 -1.70
CA GLN A 111 -9.92 14.67 -0.27
C GLN A 111 -8.55 14.61 0.44
N ILE A 112 -7.52 14.13 -0.26
CA ILE A 112 -6.12 14.11 0.19
C ILE A 112 -5.35 15.22 -0.50
#